data_AF-A0A6N4UZY4-F1
#
_entry.id   AF-A0A6N4UZY4-F1
#
_cell.length_a   1.000
_cell.length_b   1.000
_cell.length_c   1.000
_cell.angle_alpha   90.00
_cell.angle_beta   90.00
_cell.angle_gamma   90.00
#
_symmetry.space_group_name_H-M   'P 1'
#
loop_
_entity.id
_entity.type
_entity.pdbx_description
1 polymer ?
#
loop_
_entity_poly.entity_id
_entity_poly.type
_entity_poly.pdbx_seq_one_letter_code
_entity_poly.pdbx_strand_id
1 'polypeptide(L)' 'MDKPIADLEAGDVVVSLVWPDGCRRAIRGGPFEVASIEPTGGHWEGVAQTRIVAAGRARADRYANGATHAEVQ' A
#
# COMPACT_ATOMS: atom_id res chain seq x y z
N MET A 1 11.96 6.26 -0.37
CA MET A 1 11.35 7.38 -1.12
C MET A 1 9.83 7.27 -1.01
N ASP A 2 9.10 8.38 -0.90
CA ASP A 2 7.63 8.33 -0.87
C ASP A 2 7.09 8.30 -2.31
N LYS A 3 6.27 7.30 -2.65
CA LYS A 3 5.66 7.08 -3.97
C LYS A 3 4.14 7.07 -3.85
N PRO A 4 3.37 7.74 -4.72
CA PRO A 4 1.92 7.66 -4.70
C PRO A 4 1.45 6.20 -4.81
N ILE A 5 0.39 5.82 -4.09
CA ILE A 5 -0.09 4.42 -4.11
C ILE A 5 -0.52 3.99 -5.52
N ALA A 6 -1.07 4.92 -6.30
CA ALA A 6 -1.48 4.67 -7.68
C ALA A 6 -0.30 4.39 -8.62
N ASP A 7 0.92 4.77 -8.23
CA ASP A 7 2.13 4.62 -9.04
C ASP A 7 2.98 3.43 -8.58
N LEU A 8 2.53 2.65 -7.59
CA LEU A 8 3.24 1.45 -7.14
C LEU A 8 3.30 0.42 -8.27
N GLU A 9 4.49 -0.16 -8.44
CA GLU A 9 4.81 -1.11 -9.50
C GLU A 9 5.29 -2.43 -8.92
N ALA A 10 5.24 -3.48 -9.74
CA ALA A 10 5.79 -4.77 -9.34
C ALA A 10 7.29 -4.65 -9.03
N GLY A 11 7.72 -5.19 -7.89
CA GLY A 11 9.10 -5.10 -7.40
C GLY A 11 9.34 -3.96 -6.41
N ASP A 12 8.44 -2.98 -6.27
CA ASP A 12 8.55 -1.96 -5.23
C ASP A 12 8.48 -2.61 -3.83
N VAL A 13 9.41 -2.26 -2.94
CA VAL A 13 9.43 -2.76 -1.55
C VAL A 13 8.84 -1.72 -0.62
N VAL A 14 7.59 -1.92 -0.20
CA VAL A 14 6.86 -1.01 0.69
C VAL A 14 7.21 -1.28 2.15
N VAL A 15 7.68 -0.26 2.86
CA VAL A 15 8.03 -0.33 4.29
C VAL A 15 6.98 0.29 5.20
N SER A 16 6.33 1.36 4.75
CA SER A 16 5.28 2.06 5.48
C SER A 16 4.26 2.66 4.51
N LEU A 17 3.06 2.96 5.02
CA LEU A 17 2.07 3.75 4.29
C LEU A 17 2.03 5.17 4.87
N VAL A 18 1.71 6.15 4.05
CA VAL A 18 1.66 7.56 4.41
C VAL A 18 0.24 8.08 4.22
N TRP A 19 -0.32 8.70 5.26
CA TRP A 19 -1.67 9.25 5.28
C TRP A 19 -1.69 10.73 4.85
N PRO A 20 -2.86 11.30 4.52
CA PRO A 20 -2.98 12.71 4.11
C PRO A 20 -2.46 13.71 5.15
N ASP A 21 -2.44 13.32 6.43
CA ASP A 21 -1.88 14.09 7.54
C ASP A 21 -0.34 14.03 7.62
N GLY A 22 0.31 13.29 6.71
CA GLY A 22 1.75 13.04 6.69
C GLY A 22 2.20 11.95 7.68
N CYS A 23 1.28 11.35 8.42
CA CYS A 23 1.60 10.29 9.37
C CYS A 23 2.02 9.01 8.63
N ARG A 24 3.14 8.43 9.05
CA ARG A 24 3.64 7.16 8.54
C ARG A 24 3.23 6.03 9.47
N ARG A 25 2.61 4.98 8.91
CA ARG A 25 2.28 3.77 9.67
C ARG A 25 3.02 2.58 9.07
N ALA A 26 3.84 1.95 9.90
CA ALA A 26 4.62 0.78 9.52
C ALA A 26 3.70 -0.39 9.12
N ILE A 27 4.13 -1.17 8.14
CA ILE A 27 3.39 -2.37 7.72
C ILE A 27 3.50 -3.44 8.82
N ARG A 28 2.35 -3.92 9.30
CA ARG A 28 2.31 -5.07 10.22
C ARG A 28 2.90 -6.30 9.53
N GLY A 29 3.87 -6.93 10.20
CA GLY A 29 4.63 -8.06 9.63
C GLY A 29 5.90 -7.63 8.87
N GLY A 30 6.19 -6.33 8.81
CA GLY A 30 7.36 -5.77 8.16
C GLY A 30 7.17 -5.49 6.66
N PRO A 31 8.24 -5.07 5.98
CA PRO A 31 8.20 -4.71 4.57
C PRO A 31 7.75 -5.87 3.66
N PHE A 32 7.18 -5.51 2.51
CA PHE A 32 6.76 -6.46 1.50
C PHE A 32 6.97 -5.91 0.09
N GLU A 33 7.24 -6.81 -0.84
CA GLU A 33 7.36 -6.51 -2.26
C GLU A 33 5.98 -6.53 -2.93
N VAL A 34 5.71 -5.53 -3.76
CA VAL A 34 4.47 -5.39 -4.53
C VAL A 34 4.51 -6.32 -5.74
N ALA A 35 3.40 -7.01 -6.00
CA ALA A 35 3.17 -7.72 -7.26
C ALA A 35 2.27 -6.93 -8.20
N SER A 36 1.20 -6.33 -7.67
CA SER A 36 0.26 -5.52 -8.45
C SER A 36 -0.54 -4.60 -7.53
N ILE A 37 -1.22 -3.62 -8.13
CA ILE A 37 -2.25 -2.82 -7.48
C ILE A 37 -3.59 -3.07 -8.16
N GLU A 38 -4.63 -3.23 -7.35
CA GLU A 38 -5.98 -3.57 -7.82
C GLU A 38 -7.01 -2.63 -7.19
N PRO A 39 -7.88 -1.98 -7.98
CA PRO A 39 -9.06 -1.32 -7.41
C PRO A 39 -10.00 -2.39 -6.86
N THR A 40 -10.47 -2.21 -5.62
CA THR A 40 -11.34 -3.23 -5.00
C THR A 40 -12.82 -3.03 -5.32
N GLY A 41 -13.19 -1.84 -5.83
CA GLY A 41 -14.57 -1.37 -5.93
C GLY A 41 -15.20 -0.99 -4.59
N GLY A 42 -14.52 -1.27 -3.47
CA GLY A 42 -14.94 -0.95 -2.12
C GLY A 42 -14.56 0.47 -1.71
N HIS A 43 -15.19 0.93 -0.62
CA HIS A 43 -14.89 2.20 0.02
C HIS A 43 -14.69 1.97 1.52
N TRP A 44 -13.73 2.68 2.11
CA TRP A 44 -13.50 2.72 3.55
C TRP A 44 -13.65 4.15 4.03
N GLU A 45 -14.58 4.40 4.94
CA GLU A 45 -14.85 5.75 5.47
C GLU A 45 -15.04 6.80 4.36
N GLY A 46 -15.67 6.41 3.25
CA GLY A 46 -15.91 7.28 2.10
C GLY A 46 -14.73 7.40 1.10
N VAL A 47 -13.59 6.76 1.36
CA VAL A 47 -12.43 6.76 0.45
C VAL A 47 -12.38 5.46 -0.34
N ALA A 48 -12.15 5.55 -1.66
CA ALA A 48 -11.98 4.38 -2.51
C ALA A 48 -10.81 3.52 -2.03
N GLN A 49 -11.03 2.20 -1.97
CA GLN A 49 -10.00 1.25 -1.56
C GLN A 49 -9.19 0.75 -2.76
N THR A 50 -7.88 0.85 -2.62
CA THR A 50 -6.90 0.18 -3.48
C THR A 50 -6.25 -0.96 -2.71
N ARG A 51 -6.23 -2.15 -3.28
CA ARG A 51 -5.49 -3.30 -2.78
C ARG A 51 -4.09 -3.28 -3.38
N ILE A 52 -3.10 -3.45 -2.53
CA ILE A 52 -1.70 -3.66 -2.89
C ILE A 52 -1.42 -5.15 -2.68
N VAL A 53 -1.28 -5.87 -3.80
CA VAL A 53 -1.06 -7.31 -3.81
C VAL A 53 0.40 -7.60 -3.51
N ALA A 54 0.67 -8.48 -2.55
CA ALA A 54 2.03 -8.83 -2.18
C ALA A 54 2.58 -9.94 -3.09
N ALA A 55 3.86 -9.84 -3.49
CA ALA A 55 4.51 -10.84 -4.35
C ALA A 55 4.76 -12.18 -3.65
N GLY A 56 4.98 -12.18 -2.35
CA GLY A 56 5.21 -13.41 -1.58
C GLY A 56 3.90 -14.09 -1.16
N ARG A 57 3.69 -15.37 -1.51
CA ARG A 57 2.52 -16.17 -1.06
C ARG A 57 2.31 -16.23 0.47
N ALA A 58 3.38 -16.05 1.25
CA ALA A 58 3.31 -16.01 2.71
C ALA A 58 2.92 -14.63 3.27
N ARG A 59 2.82 -13.61 2.41
CA ARG A 59 2.39 -12.26 2.77
C ARG A 59 0.92 -12.10 2.42
N ALA A 60 0.15 -11.55 3.35
CA ALA A 60 -1.20 -11.11 3.09
C ALA A 60 -1.16 -9.76 2.36
N ASP A 61 -2.09 -9.58 1.43
CA ASP A 61 -2.27 -8.30 0.74
C ASP A 61 -2.55 -7.16 1.72
N ARG A 62 -2.37 -5.95 1.21
CA ARG A 62 -2.60 -4.72 1.98
C ARG A 62 -3.65 -3.87 1.29
N TYR A 63 -4.34 -3.07 2.09
CA TYR A 63 -5.32 -2.12 1.60
C TYR A 63 -4.87 -0.73 2.03
N ALA A 64 -4.84 0.19 1.08
CA ALA A 64 -4.40 1.57 1.30
C ALA A 64 -5.26 2.30 2.34
N ASN A 65 -6.59 2.07 2.33
CA ASN A 65 -7.54 2.57 3.32
C ASN A 65 -7.32 4.05 3.69
N GLY A 66 -7.26 4.92 2.67
CA GLY A 66 -7.05 6.35 2.85
C GLY A 66 -5.60 6.81 2.91
N ALA A 67 -4.62 5.90 2.91
CA ALA A 67 -3.24 6.27 2.61
C ALA A 67 -3.13 6.83 1.17
N THR A 68 -2.25 7.82 0.99
CA THR A 68 -2.04 8.48 -0.31
C THR A 68 -0.73 8.05 -0.95
N HIS A 69 0.29 7.77 -0.13
CA HIS A 69 1.61 7.35 -0.58
C HIS A 69 2.06 6.11 0.19
N ALA A 70 3.06 5.43 -0.36
CA ALA A 70 3.83 4.40 0.29
C ALA A 70 5.29 4.83 0.35
N GLU A 71 5.93 4.57 1.48
CA GLU A 71 7.38 4.66 1.57
C GLU A 71 7.96 3.39 0.97
N VAL A 72 8.74 3.54 -0.11
CA VAL A 72 9.45 2.46 -0.81
C VAL A 72 10.96 2.53 -0.56
N GLN A 73 11.60 1.38 -0.43
CA GLN A 73 13.07 1.25 -0.28
C GLN A 73 13.81 1.39 -1.60
#